data_AF-A0A7J5GGL3-F1
#
_entry.id   AF-A0A7J5GGL3-F1
#
_cell.length_a   1.000
_cell.length_b   1.000
_cell.length_c   1.000
_cell.angle_alpha   90.00
_cell.angle_beta   90.00
_cell.angle_gamma   90.00
#
_symmetry.space_group_name_H-M   'P 1'
#
loop_
_entity.id
_entity.type
_entity.pdbx_description
1 polymer ?
#
loop_
_entity_poly.entity_id
_entity_poly.type
_entity_poly.pdbx_seq_one_letter_code
_entity_poly.pdbx_strand_id
1 'polypeptide(L)' 'RWKLERTEHTVVCNTGSITFPKDGNVPTFAVYCDGALSVHRLDGSKLKELSL' A
#
# COMPACT_ATOMS: atom_id res chain seq x y z
N ARG A 1 5.40 -9.09 -2.90
CA ARG A 1 4.24 -8.79 -2.01
C ARG A 1 4.21 -7.31 -1.65
N TRP A 2 3.03 -6.66 -1.68
CA TRP A 2 2.86 -5.29 -1.17
C TRP A 2 2.87 -5.26 0.36
N LYS A 3 3.18 -4.10 0.96
CA LYS A 3 3.33 -3.96 2.42
C LYS A 3 2.99 -2.54 2.86
N LEU A 4 2.25 -2.42 3.97
CA LEU A 4 2.07 -1.15 4.66
C LEU A 4 2.06 -1.43 6.16
N GLU A 5 3.09 -1.02 6.89
CA GLU A 5 3.22 -1.25 8.33
C GLU A 5 3.94 -0.10 9.03
N ARG A 6 3.64 0.06 10.32
CA ARG A 6 4.32 0.99 11.21
C ARG A 6 5.29 0.22 12.10
N THR A 7 6.53 0.67 12.15
CA THR A 7 7.50 0.35 13.20
C THR A 7 7.50 1.48 14.24
N GLU A 8 8.30 1.38 15.32
CA GLU A 8 8.29 2.37 16.40
C GLU A 8 8.46 3.82 15.93
N HIS A 9 9.26 4.06 14.88
CA HIS A 9 9.57 5.41 14.41
C HIS A 9 9.38 5.62 12.90
N THR A 10 9.02 4.57 12.15
CA THR A 10 9.00 4.62 10.69
C THR A 10 7.77 3.91 10.14
N VAL A 11 7.24 4.40 9.02
CA VAL A 11 6.26 3.65 8.22
C VAL A 11 6.96 3.07 7.01
N VAL A 12 6.83 1.76 6.83
CA VAL A 12 7.33 1.04 5.66
C VAL A 12 6.18 0.81 4.70
N CYS A 13 6.28 1.38 3.50
CA CYS A 13 5.33 1.17 2.42
C CYS A 13 6.05 0.58 1.20
N ASN A 14 5.66 -0.64 0.84
CA ASN A 14 5.94 -1.23 -0.46
C ASN A 14 4.63 -1.28 -1.23
N THR A 15 4.54 -0.49 -2.29
CA THR A 15 3.31 -0.34 -3.09
C THR A 15 2.95 -1.57 -3.90
N GLY A 16 3.84 -2.58 -3.95
CA GLY A 16 3.70 -3.71 -4.87
C GLY A 16 4.01 -3.30 -6.30
N SER A 17 3.43 -4.03 -7.24
CA SER A 17 3.55 -3.72 -8.67
C SER A 17 2.17 -3.65 -9.28
N ILE A 18 1.93 -2.62 -10.10
CA ILE A 18 0.70 -2.43 -10.86
C ILE A 18 0.61 -3.37 -12.08
N THR A 19 1.74 -3.80 -12.64
CA THR A 19 1.79 -4.61 -13.88
C THR A 19 2.35 -6.01 -13.67
N PHE A 20 3.22 -6.22 -12.69
CA PHE A 20 3.90 -7.50 -12.45
C PHE A 20 3.82 -7.92 -10.98
N PRO A 21 2.61 -8.20 -10.45
CA PRO A 21 2.49 -8.71 -9.09
C PRO A 21 3.15 -10.09 -9.00
N LYS A 22 3.82 -10.34 -7.87
CA LYS A 22 4.52 -11.61 -7.58
C LYS A 22 3.79 -12.41 -6.52
N ASP A 23 4.02 -13.72 -6.48
CA ASP A 23 3.58 -14.63 -5.40
C ASP A 23 2.05 -14.63 -5.20
N GLY A 24 1.28 -14.56 -6.29
CA GLY A 24 -0.19 -14.57 -6.23
C GLY A 24 -0.82 -13.29 -5.64
N ASN A 25 -0.04 -12.21 -5.47
CA ASN A 25 -0.59 -10.94 -5.01
C ASN A 25 -1.46 -10.27 -6.07
N VAL A 26 -2.37 -9.40 -5.63
CA VAL A 26 -3.10 -8.49 -6.51
C VAL A 26 -2.23 -7.30 -6.92
N PRO A 27 -2.45 -6.70 -8.10
CA PRO A 27 -1.84 -5.43 -8.46
C PRO A 27 -2.32 -4.31 -7.55
N THR A 28 -1.39 -3.44 -7.14
CA THR A 28 -1.67 -2.39 -6.16
C THR A 28 -0.94 -1.09 -6.47
N PHE A 29 -1.46 0.00 -5.90
CA PHE A 29 -0.79 1.30 -5.79
C PHE A 29 -0.99 1.88 -4.38
N ALA A 30 -0.27 2.94 -4.04
CA ALA A 30 -0.47 3.65 -2.78
C ALA A 30 -0.71 5.14 -3.00
N VAL A 31 -1.46 5.75 -2.08
CA VAL A 31 -1.76 7.19 -2.05
C VAL A 31 -1.33 7.73 -0.70
N TYR A 32 -0.68 8.90 -0.70
CA TYR A 32 -0.47 9.69 0.50
C TYR A 32 -1.27 11.00 0.37
N CYS A 33 -2.24 11.20 1.25
CA CYS A 33 -3.12 12.35 1.24
C CYS A 33 -3.51 12.70 2.67
N ASP A 34 -3.42 13.98 3.05
CA ASP A 34 -3.85 14.50 4.36
C ASP A 34 -3.34 13.72 5.57
N GLY A 35 -2.06 13.36 5.56
CA GLY A 35 -1.46 12.58 6.64
C GLY A 35 -1.90 11.12 6.67
N ALA A 36 -2.60 10.60 5.66
CA ALA A 36 -2.96 9.19 5.56
C ALA A 36 -2.25 8.54 4.37
N LEU A 37 -1.57 7.41 4.63
CA LEU A 37 -0.98 6.56 3.62
C LEU A 37 -1.84 5.32 3.43
N SER A 38 -2.33 5.09 2.22
CA SER A 38 -3.25 3.97 1.90
C SER A 38 -2.76 3.15 0.72
N VAL A 39 -3.02 1.84 0.73
CA VAL A 39 -2.75 0.91 -0.39
C VAL A 39 -4.08 0.47 -0.98
N HIS A 40 -4.16 0.47 -2.31
CA HIS A 40 -5.38 0.21 -3.08
C HIS A 40 -5.16 -0.86 -4.15
N ARG A 41 -6.22 -1.57 -4.52
CA ARG A 41 -6.31 -2.28 -5.80
C ARG A 41 -6.55 -1.27 -6.93
N LEU A 42 -6.38 -1.71 -8.19
CA LEU A 42 -6.52 -0.82 -9.36
C LEU A 42 -7.96 -0.33 -9.61
N ASP A 43 -8.95 -1.02 -9.05
CA ASP A 43 -10.35 -0.59 -9.05
C ASP A 43 -10.66 0.52 -8.02
N GLY A 44 -9.64 0.97 -7.27
CA GLY A 44 -9.74 2.00 -6.25
C GLY A 44 -10.10 1.46 -4.86
N SER A 45 -10.45 0.19 -4.70
CA SER A 45 -10.77 -0.38 -3.39
C SER A 45 -9.56 -0.36 -2.45
N LYS A 46 -9.77 0.15 -1.24
CA LYS A 46 -8.73 0.31 -0.22
C LYS A 46 -8.45 -1.04 0.48
N LEU A 47 -7.19 -1.43 0.52
CA LEU A 47 -6.72 -2.65 1.21
C LEU A 47 -6.23 -2.36 2.62
N LYS A 48 -5.52 -1.23 2.82
CA LYS A 48 -4.98 -0.83 4.11
C LYS A 48 -4.73 0.68 4.14
N GLU A 49 -4.76 1.27 5.34
CA GLU A 49 -4.44 2.67 5.60
C GLU A 49 -3.68 2.81 6.91
N LEU A 50 -2.83 3.82 7.00
CA LEU A 50 -2.18 4.28 8.22
C LEU A 50 -2.19 5.81 8.24
N SER A 51 -2.68 6.40 9.32
CA SER A 51 -2.45 7.82 9.64
C SER A 51 -1.00 8.01 10.07
N LEU A 52 -0.38 9.09 9.61
CA LEU A 52 1.01 9.48 9.85
C LEU A 52 1.14 10.51 10.95
#